data_AF-A0A359E6T3-F1
#
_entry.id   AF-A0A359E6T3-F1
#
_cell.length_a   1.000
_cell.length_b   1.000
_cell.length_c   1.000
_cell.angle_alpha   90.00
_cell.angle_beta   90.00
_cell.angle_gamma   90.00
#
_symmetry.space_group_name_H-M   'P 1'
#
loop_
_entity.id
_entity.type
_entity.pdbx_description
1 polymer ?
#
loop_
_entity_poly.entity_id
_entity_poly.type
_entity_poly.pdbx_seq_one_letter_code
_entity_poly.pdbx_strand_id
1 'polypeptide(L)'
;MKKVTTLFSTALMMILIGTSSLFAQTISIEAAKDSTDGTVVTVKGIAITPSLESDSRTSFYIQDGGVGLNIFDFGTPAKVITAGDSVEVTGELDTFNGLREIVVSDVTTDITLINSGNELPAPRVISYEEFVEAASPETDTAGIQGTLVRINDLITTPADWPADGTSGSTNVDAFFNSDSSEVPIRLLAQTEAIGVTPPARFDIIGVVGTFNGSQISPRFESDIVGYYDITFQVNMNEAIDSAQFVPEDHYVFAAGSFNGFSTNADTLTDGNDDGIYSKTISLSAGDYTYKYYAESSRDIAWEAGDDKTITVSKDSTIAAAPFNADFADLSDAVFGEVELFFQVDMSIQELNGNFDPETESVSV
;
A
#
# COMPACT_ATOMS: atom_id res chain seq x y z
N MET A 1 -47.20 -29.58 85.04
CA MET A 1 -46.62 -28.67 84.02
C MET A 1 -45.63 -29.46 83.17
N LYS A 2 -45.73 -29.30 81.85
CA LYS A 2 -45.18 -30.17 80.79
C LYS A 2 -43.65 -30.11 80.68
N LYS A 3 -43.04 -31.28 80.41
CA LYS A 3 -41.70 -31.47 79.83
C LYS A 3 -41.75 -31.26 78.31
N VAL A 4 -40.74 -30.61 77.72
CA VAL A 4 -40.31 -30.71 76.31
C VAL A 4 -38.83 -30.25 76.32
N THR A 5 -37.79 -31.08 76.25
CA THR A 5 -37.26 -32.00 75.21
C THR A 5 -36.79 -31.28 73.94
N THR A 6 -35.48 -30.99 73.90
CA THR A 6 -34.70 -30.52 72.76
C THR A 6 -34.54 -31.64 71.72
N LEU A 7 -34.72 -31.31 70.43
CA LEU A 7 -34.41 -32.18 69.30
C LEU A 7 -33.46 -31.43 68.35
N PHE A 8 -32.27 -31.97 68.15
CA PHE A 8 -31.38 -31.65 67.05
C PHE A 8 -31.93 -32.32 65.77
N SER A 9 -31.96 -31.58 64.66
CA SER A 9 -32.17 -32.15 63.32
C SER A 9 -31.07 -31.66 62.40
N THR A 10 -30.24 -32.60 61.96
CA THR A 10 -29.24 -32.50 60.91
C THR A 10 -29.94 -32.40 59.55
N ALA A 11 -29.77 -31.28 58.85
CA ALA A 11 -30.13 -31.16 57.44
C ALA A 11 -28.89 -31.46 56.58
N LEU A 12 -28.93 -32.60 55.90
CA LEU A 12 -27.98 -33.00 54.87
C LEU A 12 -28.25 -32.18 53.60
N MET A 13 -27.37 -31.25 53.28
CA MET A 13 -27.43 -30.46 52.04
C MET A 13 -26.79 -31.27 50.91
N MET A 14 -27.61 -31.90 50.07
CA MET A 14 -27.18 -32.47 48.79
C MET A 14 -26.72 -31.35 47.87
N ILE A 15 -25.42 -31.29 47.59
CA ILE A 15 -24.87 -30.49 46.50
C ILE A 15 -25.14 -31.25 45.21
N LEU A 16 -26.08 -30.74 44.41
CA LEU A 16 -26.31 -31.18 43.05
C LEU A 16 -25.16 -30.62 42.20
N ILE A 17 -24.13 -31.43 41.91
CA ILE A 17 -23.09 -31.07 40.93
C ILE A 17 -23.74 -31.20 39.56
N GLY A 18 -24.33 -30.10 39.08
CA GLY A 18 -24.70 -29.98 37.68
C GLY A 18 -23.42 -29.97 36.84
N THR A 19 -23.25 -30.97 35.99
CA THR A 19 -22.24 -30.95 34.93
C THR A 19 -22.68 -29.97 33.85
N SER A 20 -22.55 -28.67 34.11
CA SER A 20 -22.47 -27.71 33.04
C SER A 20 -21.12 -27.94 32.35
N SER A 21 -21.16 -28.47 31.13
CA SER A 21 -20.04 -28.31 30.20
C SER A 21 -19.77 -26.81 30.11
N LEU A 22 -18.68 -26.36 30.73
CA LEU A 22 -18.13 -25.04 30.51
C LEU A 22 -17.61 -25.07 29.06
N PHE A 23 -18.36 -24.51 28.13
CA PHE A 23 -17.75 -24.08 26.87
C PHE A 23 -16.69 -23.05 27.24
N ALA A 24 -15.46 -23.23 26.75
CA ALA A 24 -14.42 -22.23 26.91
C ALA A 24 -14.94 -20.90 26.34
N GLN A 25 -14.81 -19.83 27.11
CA GLN A 25 -15.23 -18.50 26.66
C GLN A 25 -14.30 -18.06 25.52
N THR A 26 -14.88 -17.65 24.39
CA THR A 26 -14.11 -17.03 23.30
C THR A 26 -13.47 -15.73 23.81
N ILE A 27 -12.16 -15.61 23.65
CA ILE A 27 -11.37 -14.41 23.97
C ILE A 27 -10.81 -13.78 22.69
N SER A 28 -10.36 -12.52 22.78
CA SER A 28 -9.63 -11.85 21.69
C SER A 28 -8.27 -12.52 21.45
N ILE A 29 -7.74 -12.41 20.23
CA ILE A 29 -6.38 -12.88 19.91
C ILE A 29 -5.31 -12.20 20.77
N GLU A 30 -5.45 -10.90 21.04
CA GLU A 30 -4.54 -10.16 21.93
C GLU A 30 -4.45 -10.81 23.33
N ALA A 31 -5.59 -10.98 24.00
CA ALA A 31 -5.65 -11.67 25.29
C ALA A 31 -5.11 -13.13 25.25
N ALA A 32 -5.24 -13.82 24.11
CA ALA A 32 -4.64 -15.15 23.93
C ALA A 32 -3.10 -15.09 23.83
N LYS A 33 -2.53 -14.08 23.15
CA LYS A 33 -1.07 -13.85 23.09
C LYS A 33 -0.49 -13.53 24.48
N ASP A 34 -1.25 -12.89 25.36
CA ASP A 34 -0.83 -12.58 26.73
C ASP A 34 -0.92 -13.77 27.71
N SER A 35 -1.55 -14.88 27.30
CA SER A 35 -1.69 -16.06 28.16
C SER A 35 -0.37 -16.82 28.30
N THR A 36 -0.24 -17.72 29.28
CA THR A 36 0.94 -18.59 29.38
C THR A 36 0.84 -19.75 28.40
N ASP A 37 1.98 -20.24 27.90
CA ASP A 37 2.02 -21.51 27.15
C ASP A 37 1.37 -22.64 27.95
N GLY A 38 0.75 -23.59 27.26
CA GLY A 38 -0.07 -24.65 27.85
C GLY A 38 -1.52 -24.25 28.16
N THR A 39 -1.89 -22.98 27.96
CA THR A 39 -3.27 -22.53 28.19
C THR A 39 -4.15 -22.90 27.00
N VAL A 40 -5.24 -23.63 27.24
CA VAL A 40 -6.27 -23.85 26.22
C VAL A 40 -7.13 -22.60 26.09
N VAL A 41 -7.19 -22.03 24.89
CA VAL A 41 -8.02 -20.85 24.57
C VAL A 41 -8.96 -21.14 23.41
N THR A 42 -10.00 -20.33 23.31
CA THR A 42 -10.85 -20.26 22.11
C THR A 42 -10.80 -18.84 21.57
N VAL A 43 -10.49 -18.68 20.28
CA VAL A 43 -10.39 -17.38 19.60
C VAL A 43 -11.16 -17.38 18.29
N LYS A 44 -11.49 -16.19 17.77
CA LYS A 44 -12.01 -15.99 16.42
C LYS A 44 -11.11 -15.05 15.64
N GLY A 45 -11.02 -15.27 14.33
CA GLY A 45 -10.31 -14.37 13.43
C GLY A 45 -10.56 -14.67 11.97
N ILE A 46 -10.09 -13.77 11.11
CA ILE A 46 -10.04 -13.96 9.67
C ILE A 46 -8.71 -14.62 9.32
N ALA A 47 -8.74 -15.72 8.59
CA ALA A 47 -7.56 -16.32 8.00
C ALA A 47 -6.94 -15.33 7.02
N ILE A 48 -5.72 -14.88 7.32
CA ILE A 48 -4.98 -13.93 6.49
C ILE A 48 -4.03 -14.64 5.54
N THR A 49 -3.83 -15.95 5.65
CA THR A 49 -3.03 -16.75 4.72
C THR A 49 -3.87 -17.88 4.13
N PRO A 50 -3.51 -18.43 2.95
CA PRO A 50 -3.91 -19.79 2.61
C PRO A 50 -3.29 -20.80 3.60
N SER A 51 -3.66 -22.07 3.50
CA SER A 51 -2.94 -23.17 4.15
C SER A 51 -1.46 -23.15 3.75
N LEU A 52 -0.57 -23.14 4.74
CA LEU A 52 0.88 -23.03 4.57
C LEU A 52 1.61 -24.37 4.65
N GLU A 53 0.87 -25.47 4.83
CA GLU A 53 1.38 -26.84 4.92
C GLU A 53 0.69 -27.75 3.90
N SER A 54 1.35 -28.85 3.51
CA SER A 54 0.83 -29.81 2.54
C SER A 54 0.36 -31.11 3.19
N ASP A 55 -0.88 -31.52 2.92
CA ASP A 55 -1.53 -32.84 3.09
C ASP A 55 -1.41 -33.56 4.45
N SER A 56 -0.56 -33.08 5.37
CA SER A 56 -0.09 -33.82 6.54
C SER A 56 -0.01 -33.02 7.83
N ARG A 57 -0.20 -31.70 7.75
CA ARG A 57 -0.19 -30.75 8.85
C ARG A 57 -1.06 -29.56 8.49
N THR A 58 -1.50 -28.81 9.50
CA THR A 58 -2.19 -27.53 9.29
C THR A 58 -1.30 -26.41 9.79
N SER A 59 -1.15 -25.36 8.98
CA SER A 59 -0.58 -24.08 9.40
C SER A 59 -1.27 -22.97 8.62
N PHE A 60 -1.76 -21.95 9.31
CA PHE A 60 -2.29 -20.72 8.71
C PHE A 60 -2.40 -19.64 9.79
N TYR A 61 -2.37 -18.37 9.40
CA TYR A 61 -2.50 -17.27 10.34
C TYR A 61 -3.93 -16.73 10.34
N ILE A 62 -4.45 -16.44 11.53
CA ILE A 62 -5.67 -15.68 11.71
C ILE A 62 -5.36 -14.31 12.31
N GLN A 63 -6.20 -13.33 12.00
CA GLN A 63 -6.10 -11.97 12.55
C GLN A 63 -7.47 -11.45 12.98
N ASP A 64 -7.48 -10.73 14.10
CA ASP A 64 -8.63 -9.98 14.63
C ASP A 64 -8.11 -8.78 15.42
N GLY A 65 -8.80 -7.64 15.34
CA GLY A 65 -8.39 -6.42 16.06
C GLY A 65 -6.98 -5.91 15.75
N GLY A 66 -6.39 -6.28 14.60
CA GLY A 66 -5.01 -5.92 14.24
C GLY A 66 -3.93 -6.83 14.83
N VAL A 67 -4.30 -7.88 15.56
CA VAL A 67 -3.38 -8.85 16.18
C VAL A 67 -3.62 -10.22 15.56
N GLY A 68 -2.53 -10.96 15.31
CA GLY A 68 -2.59 -12.23 14.61
C GLY A 68 -1.83 -13.34 15.32
N LEU A 69 -2.11 -14.57 14.90
CA LEU A 69 -1.65 -15.78 15.58
C LEU A 69 -1.60 -16.95 14.58
N ASN A 70 -0.54 -17.74 14.63
CA ASN A 70 -0.45 -18.98 13.86
C ASN A 70 -1.36 -20.06 14.46
N ILE A 71 -2.07 -20.81 13.61
CA ILE A 71 -2.84 -21.99 13.98
C ILE A 71 -2.13 -23.21 13.43
N PHE A 72 -1.71 -24.12 14.30
CA PHE A 72 -0.87 -25.26 13.95
C PHE A 72 -1.51 -26.61 14.35
N ASP A 73 -1.29 -27.64 13.53
CA ASP A 73 -1.63 -29.04 13.82
C ASP A 73 -0.54 -29.97 13.28
N PHE A 74 -0.22 -31.02 14.05
CA PHE A 74 0.72 -32.07 13.66
C PHE A 74 0.06 -33.23 12.87
N GLY A 75 -1.27 -33.25 12.80
CA GLY A 75 -2.09 -34.38 12.37
C GLY A 75 -2.47 -34.44 10.89
N THR A 76 -3.00 -35.61 10.53
CA THR A 76 -3.64 -35.89 9.23
C THR A 76 -5.11 -36.26 9.45
N PRO A 77 -6.04 -35.83 8.58
CA PRO A 77 -5.83 -34.97 7.41
C PRO A 77 -5.61 -33.50 7.79
N ALA A 78 -4.85 -32.77 6.97
CA ALA A 78 -4.72 -31.32 7.11
C ALA A 78 -6.06 -30.60 6.91
N LYS A 79 -6.28 -29.49 7.63
CA LYS A 79 -7.37 -28.57 7.35
C LYS A 79 -6.97 -27.63 6.21
N VAL A 80 -7.75 -27.67 5.13
CA VAL A 80 -7.65 -26.67 4.07
C VAL A 80 -8.38 -25.41 4.52
N ILE A 81 -7.68 -24.28 4.47
CA ILE A 81 -8.15 -22.93 4.80
C ILE A 81 -7.82 -22.01 3.64
N THR A 82 -8.75 -21.11 3.31
CA THR A 82 -8.54 -20.05 2.33
C THR A 82 -8.43 -18.71 3.05
N ALA A 83 -7.59 -17.81 2.53
CA ALA A 83 -7.57 -16.44 3.03
C ALA A 83 -8.98 -15.81 2.89
N GLY A 84 -9.43 -15.12 3.94
CA GLY A 84 -10.79 -14.58 4.04
C GLY A 84 -11.80 -15.51 4.70
N ASP A 85 -11.43 -16.75 5.04
CA ASP A 85 -12.24 -17.60 5.92
C ASP A 85 -12.27 -17.02 7.35
N SER A 86 -13.46 -16.86 7.93
CA SER A 86 -13.59 -16.60 9.35
C SER A 86 -13.71 -17.92 10.10
N VAL A 87 -12.87 -18.10 11.11
CA VAL A 87 -12.83 -19.33 11.90
C VAL A 87 -12.93 -19.05 13.39
N GLU A 88 -13.51 -20.01 14.13
CA GLU A 88 -13.35 -20.16 15.56
C GLU A 88 -12.39 -21.32 15.82
N VAL A 89 -11.34 -21.08 16.60
CA VAL A 89 -10.30 -22.06 16.89
C VAL A 89 -10.18 -22.27 18.38
N THR A 90 -10.14 -23.52 18.82
CA THR A 90 -9.84 -23.91 20.20
C THR A 90 -8.58 -24.77 20.25
N GLY A 91 -7.60 -24.42 21.07
CA GLY A 91 -6.37 -25.19 21.17
C GLY A 91 -5.46 -24.68 22.28
N GLU A 92 -4.32 -25.35 22.45
CA GLU A 92 -3.31 -25.01 23.45
C GLU A 92 -2.37 -23.93 22.89
N LEU A 93 -2.14 -22.85 23.65
CA LEU A 93 -1.11 -21.88 23.31
C LEU A 93 0.27 -22.49 23.48
N ASP A 94 1.13 -22.26 22.50
CA ASP A 94 2.54 -22.65 22.55
C ASP A 94 3.42 -21.55 21.94
N THR A 95 4.70 -21.59 22.28
CA THR A 95 5.74 -20.75 21.70
C THR A 95 6.83 -21.63 21.10
N PHE A 96 6.78 -21.86 19.79
CA PHE A 96 7.72 -22.71 19.08
C PHE A 96 8.78 -21.89 18.34
N ASN A 97 10.05 -22.01 18.76
CA ASN A 97 11.18 -21.25 18.18
C ASN A 97 10.93 -19.72 18.10
N GLY A 98 10.24 -19.17 19.10
CA GLY A 98 9.89 -17.75 19.16
C GLY A 98 8.62 -17.37 18.38
N LEU A 99 7.93 -18.33 17.73
CA LEU A 99 6.64 -18.07 17.10
C LEU A 99 5.52 -18.39 18.08
N ARG A 100 4.60 -17.44 18.29
CA ARG A 100 3.38 -17.67 19.07
C ARG A 100 2.32 -18.38 18.24
N GLU A 101 1.84 -19.52 18.73
CA GLU A 101 0.88 -20.35 18.01
C GLU A 101 -0.19 -20.99 18.91
N ILE A 102 -1.34 -21.31 18.32
CA ILE A 102 -2.33 -22.21 18.90
C ILE A 102 -2.14 -23.57 18.25
N VAL A 103 -1.77 -24.56 19.05
CA VAL A 103 -1.68 -25.96 18.64
C VAL A 103 -3.04 -26.62 18.88
N VAL A 104 -3.70 -27.03 17.79
CA VAL A 104 -4.96 -27.78 17.86
C VAL A 104 -4.68 -29.29 17.90
N SER A 105 -5.60 -30.07 18.48
CA SER A 105 -5.44 -31.53 18.60
C SER A 105 -6.24 -32.30 17.56
N ASP A 106 -7.40 -31.78 17.15
CA ASP A 106 -8.25 -32.35 16.09
C ASP A 106 -8.88 -31.24 15.26
N VAL A 107 -8.34 -31.03 14.06
CA VAL A 107 -8.79 -29.99 13.12
C VAL A 107 -10.27 -30.06 12.71
N THR A 108 -10.96 -31.19 12.96
CA THR A 108 -12.38 -31.33 12.65
C THR A 108 -13.29 -30.76 13.75
N THR A 109 -12.81 -30.73 14.99
CA THR A 109 -13.58 -30.26 16.15
C THR A 109 -13.03 -28.95 16.72
N ASP A 110 -11.73 -28.74 16.62
CA ASP A 110 -11.02 -27.59 17.18
C ASP A 110 -11.01 -26.38 16.23
N ILE A 111 -11.29 -26.59 14.92
CA ILE A 111 -11.37 -25.51 13.93
C ILE A 111 -12.75 -25.51 13.26
N THR A 112 -13.56 -24.54 13.64
CA THR A 112 -14.90 -24.31 13.08
C THR A 112 -14.87 -23.18 12.06
N LEU A 113 -15.19 -23.49 10.80
CA LEU A 113 -15.42 -22.47 9.77
C LEU A 113 -16.78 -21.78 10.02
N ILE A 114 -16.77 -20.46 10.14
CA ILE A 114 -17.97 -19.65 10.37
C ILE A 114 -18.56 -19.21 9.04
N ASN A 115 -17.75 -18.56 8.19
CA ASN A 115 -18.10 -18.15 6.83
C ASN A 115 -16.81 -17.94 6.00
N SER A 116 -16.97 -17.72 4.70
CA SER A 116 -15.87 -17.58 3.74
C SER A 116 -16.01 -16.30 2.91
N GLY A 117 -14.91 -15.86 2.31
CA GLY A 117 -14.89 -14.72 1.38
C GLY A 117 -15.03 -13.36 2.07
N ASN A 118 -14.62 -13.26 3.34
CA ASN A 118 -14.55 -11.98 4.02
C ASN A 118 -13.37 -11.15 3.46
N GLU A 119 -13.50 -9.83 3.50
CA GLU A 119 -12.39 -8.93 3.17
C GLU A 119 -11.22 -9.16 4.12
N LEU A 120 -10.00 -9.15 3.58
CA LEU A 120 -8.80 -9.22 4.39
C LEU A 120 -8.58 -7.89 5.12
N PRO A 121 -8.05 -7.92 6.36
CA PRO A 121 -7.65 -6.68 7.03
C PRO A 121 -6.62 -5.92 6.20
N ALA A 122 -6.67 -4.59 6.24
CA ALA A 122 -5.66 -3.77 5.59
C ALA A 122 -4.28 -4.04 6.23
N PRO A 123 -3.19 -4.15 5.45
CA PRO A 123 -1.86 -4.37 5.98
C PRO A 123 -1.39 -3.17 6.81
N ARG A 124 -0.80 -3.43 7.97
CA ARG A 124 -0.22 -2.38 8.82
C ARG A 124 1.14 -1.97 8.27
N VAL A 125 1.33 -0.69 7.93
CA VAL A 125 2.68 -0.18 7.58
C VAL A 125 3.52 -0.16 8.85
N ILE A 126 4.72 -0.75 8.80
CA ILE A 126 5.63 -0.85 9.96
C ILE A 126 7.00 -0.26 9.67
N SER A 127 7.71 0.08 10.75
CA SER A 127 9.12 0.45 10.73
C SER A 127 10.05 -0.77 10.83
N TYR A 128 11.34 -0.55 10.56
CA TYR A 128 12.36 -1.59 10.76
C TYR A 128 12.49 -2.03 12.23
N GLU A 129 12.40 -1.08 13.17
CA GLU A 129 12.51 -1.37 14.61
C GLU A 129 11.39 -2.31 15.08
N GLU A 130 10.14 -2.01 14.70
CA GLU A 130 9.01 -2.89 14.98
C GLU A 130 9.21 -4.27 14.34
N PHE A 131 9.74 -4.33 13.12
CA PHE A 131 10.00 -5.59 12.43
C PHE A 131 11.01 -6.46 13.19
N VAL A 132 12.16 -5.92 13.60
CA VAL A 132 13.19 -6.72 14.29
C VAL A 132 12.78 -7.11 15.71
N GLU A 133 11.95 -6.29 16.38
CA GLU A 133 11.39 -6.61 17.69
C GLU A 133 10.42 -7.80 17.64
N ALA A 134 9.80 -8.09 16.50
CA ALA A 134 8.84 -9.19 16.35
C ALA A 134 9.47 -10.61 16.34
N ALA A 135 10.77 -10.74 16.63
CA ALA A 135 11.50 -12.00 16.58
C ALA A 135 11.03 -13.04 17.61
N SER A 136 10.46 -12.61 18.74
CA SER A 136 9.81 -13.46 19.73
C SER A 136 8.65 -12.74 20.43
N PRO A 137 7.74 -13.46 21.13
CA PRO A 137 6.60 -12.82 21.77
C PRO A 137 7.03 -11.88 22.92
N GLU A 138 8.19 -12.13 23.54
CA GLU A 138 8.72 -11.31 24.61
C GLU A 138 9.31 -9.98 24.13
N THR A 139 9.75 -9.91 22.87
CA THR A 139 10.31 -8.70 22.27
C THR A 139 9.32 -7.96 21.38
N ASP A 140 8.23 -8.61 20.94
CA ASP A 140 7.20 -8.07 20.04
C ASP A 140 6.31 -7.01 20.73
N THR A 141 6.89 -5.86 21.10
CA THR A 141 6.16 -4.78 21.79
C THR A 141 5.07 -4.16 20.94
N ALA A 142 5.24 -4.21 19.61
CA ALA A 142 4.30 -3.70 18.63
C ALA A 142 3.17 -4.68 18.29
N GLY A 143 3.25 -5.92 18.78
CA GLY A 143 2.25 -6.97 18.60
C GLY A 143 2.09 -7.49 17.17
N ILE A 144 3.10 -7.32 16.30
CA ILE A 144 3.00 -7.59 14.86
C ILE A 144 3.29 -9.03 14.46
N GLN A 145 3.86 -9.85 15.35
CA GLN A 145 4.11 -11.25 15.02
C GLN A 145 2.76 -11.94 14.72
N GLY A 146 2.70 -12.61 13.58
CA GLY A 146 1.50 -13.26 13.05
C GLY A 146 0.48 -12.33 12.39
N THR A 147 0.78 -11.03 12.25
CA THR A 147 -0.11 -10.05 11.62
C THR A 147 0.27 -9.75 10.17
N LEU A 148 -0.71 -9.27 9.40
CA LEU A 148 -0.49 -8.75 8.07
C LEU A 148 0.11 -7.34 8.11
N VAL A 149 1.33 -7.20 7.58
CA VAL A 149 2.08 -5.94 7.55
C VAL A 149 2.47 -5.54 6.13
N ARG A 150 2.86 -4.28 5.97
CA ARG A 150 3.53 -3.75 4.78
C ARG A 150 4.85 -3.11 5.20
N ILE A 151 5.93 -3.48 4.52
CA ILE A 151 7.23 -2.80 4.61
C ILE A 151 7.46 -2.09 3.28
N ASN A 152 7.75 -0.79 3.37
CA ASN A 152 7.93 0.04 2.19
C ASN A 152 9.42 0.22 1.85
N ASP A 153 9.67 0.54 0.59
CA ASP A 153 10.95 1.00 0.05
C ASP A 153 12.10 0.01 0.27
N LEU A 154 11.86 -1.24 -0.11
CA LEU A 154 12.88 -2.28 -0.14
C LEU A 154 13.59 -2.32 -1.49
N ILE A 155 14.84 -2.75 -1.46
CA ILE A 155 15.67 -3.07 -2.60
C ILE A 155 16.15 -4.52 -2.54
N THR A 156 16.36 -5.13 -3.71
CA THR A 156 16.88 -6.49 -3.85
C THR A 156 17.64 -6.63 -5.16
N THR A 157 18.38 -7.73 -5.32
CA THR A 157 18.82 -8.22 -6.62
C THR A 157 17.77 -9.18 -7.19
N PRO A 158 17.04 -8.84 -8.27
CA PRO A 158 15.98 -9.70 -8.81
C PRO A 158 16.44 -11.11 -9.19
N ALA A 159 17.70 -11.26 -9.62
CA ALA A 159 18.26 -12.55 -10.02
C ALA A 159 18.42 -13.56 -8.86
N ASP A 160 18.35 -13.10 -7.61
CA ASP A 160 18.45 -13.97 -6.42
C ASP A 160 17.09 -14.58 -6.05
N TRP A 161 16.00 -14.14 -6.68
CA TRP A 161 14.65 -14.63 -6.42
C TRP A 161 14.32 -15.85 -7.29
N PRO A 162 13.62 -16.86 -6.75
CA PRO A 162 13.11 -17.96 -7.55
C PRO A 162 12.10 -17.44 -8.58
N ALA A 163 12.32 -17.77 -9.85
CA ALA A 163 11.42 -17.40 -10.94
C ALA A 163 10.40 -18.50 -11.27
N ASP A 164 10.40 -19.61 -10.53
CA ASP A 164 9.53 -20.76 -10.76
C ASP A 164 8.58 -21.01 -9.58
N GLY A 165 7.28 -21.05 -9.87
CA GLY A 165 6.25 -21.33 -8.86
C GLY A 165 6.29 -22.76 -8.31
N THR A 166 7.20 -23.62 -8.79
CA THR A 166 7.38 -25.00 -8.33
C THR A 166 8.53 -25.17 -7.33
N SER A 167 9.24 -24.08 -7.02
CA SER A 167 10.31 -24.10 -6.03
C SER A 167 9.82 -24.50 -4.65
N GLY A 168 10.69 -25.19 -3.91
CA GLY A 168 10.48 -25.40 -2.48
C GLY A 168 10.61 -24.07 -1.72
N SER A 169 10.05 -24.01 -0.51
CA SER A 169 10.10 -22.80 0.32
C SER A 169 11.54 -22.36 0.58
N THR A 170 11.86 -21.09 0.30
CA THR A 170 13.22 -20.52 0.37
C THR A 170 13.22 -19.17 1.06
N ASN A 171 14.41 -18.74 1.49
CA ASN A 171 14.63 -17.38 1.97
C ASN A 171 15.31 -16.58 0.88
N VAL A 172 14.94 -15.30 0.78
CA VAL A 172 15.58 -14.29 -0.05
C VAL A 172 15.77 -13.04 0.81
N ASP A 173 16.84 -12.30 0.56
CA ASP A 173 17.18 -11.13 1.36
C ASP A 173 16.80 -9.86 0.58
N ALA A 174 16.08 -8.97 1.26
CA ALA A 174 15.84 -7.62 0.79
C ALA A 174 16.41 -6.63 1.80
N PHE A 175 16.56 -5.37 1.41
CA PHE A 175 17.16 -4.36 2.25
C PHE A 175 16.36 -3.07 2.17
N PHE A 176 16.29 -2.32 3.26
CA PHE A 176 15.77 -0.96 3.19
C PHE A 176 16.64 -0.11 2.27
N ASN A 177 16.02 0.60 1.34
CA ASN A 177 16.71 1.50 0.42
C ASN A 177 17.45 2.64 1.15
N SER A 178 16.93 3.06 2.31
CA SER A 178 17.46 4.21 3.07
C SER A 178 18.81 3.95 3.74
N ASP A 179 19.02 2.74 4.26
CA ASP A 179 20.16 2.44 5.15
C ASP A 179 20.74 1.03 4.99
N SER A 180 20.21 0.24 4.04
CA SER A 180 20.61 -1.15 3.79
C SER A 180 20.35 -2.11 4.95
N SER A 181 19.43 -1.78 5.86
CA SER A 181 18.98 -2.70 6.90
C SER A 181 18.30 -3.93 6.27
N GLU A 182 18.72 -5.12 6.66
CA GLU A 182 18.25 -6.38 6.08
C GLU A 182 16.83 -6.76 6.54
N VAL A 183 16.01 -7.21 5.59
CA VAL A 183 14.67 -7.74 5.77
C VAL A 183 14.62 -9.14 5.16
N PRO A 184 14.73 -10.20 5.98
CA PRO A 184 14.59 -11.57 5.51
C PRO A 184 13.17 -11.84 5.02
N ILE A 185 13.03 -12.31 3.78
CA ILE A 185 11.75 -12.67 3.18
C ILE A 185 11.68 -14.18 3.02
N ARG A 186 10.65 -14.79 3.60
CA ARG A 186 10.38 -16.22 3.50
C ARG A 186 9.33 -16.48 2.44
N LEU A 187 9.75 -16.99 1.30
CA LEU A 187 8.87 -17.45 0.23
C LEU A 187 8.44 -18.89 0.51
N LEU A 188 7.12 -19.11 0.57
CA LEU A 188 6.54 -20.42 0.86
C LEU A 188 6.05 -21.08 -0.42
N ALA A 189 6.40 -22.36 -0.63
CA ALA A 189 5.98 -23.13 -1.80
C ALA A 189 4.45 -23.24 -1.96
N GLN A 190 3.71 -23.02 -0.88
CA GLN A 190 2.25 -23.06 -0.81
C GLN A 190 1.59 -21.74 -1.20
N THR A 191 2.39 -20.70 -1.46
CA THR A 191 1.93 -19.34 -1.77
C THR A 191 2.22 -18.98 -3.21
N GLU A 192 1.51 -18.00 -3.75
CA GLU A 192 1.74 -17.53 -5.13
C GLU A 192 3.07 -16.75 -5.24
N ALA A 193 3.59 -16.24 -4.12
CA ALA A 193 4.78 -15.39 -4.09
C ALA A 193 6.09 -16.11 -4.45
N ILE A 194 6.18 -17.44 -4.31
CA ILE A 194 7.41 -18.21 -4.60
C ILE A 194 7.85 -18.15 -6.07
N GLY A 195 6.94 -17.86 -7.00
CA GLY A 195 7.24 -17.75 -8.43
C GLY A 195 7.41 -16.31 -8.92
N VAL A 196 7.42 -15.33 -8.02
CA VAL A 196 7.38 -13.91 -8.38
C VAL A 196 8.76 -13.30 -8.23
N THR A 197 9.28 -12.74 -9.32
CA THR A 197 10.51 -11.96 -9.32
C THR A 197 10.17 -10.46 -9.18
N PRO A 198 10.51 -9.81 -8.05
CA PRO A 198 10.30 -8.36 -7.90
C PRO A 198 11.24 -7.56 -8.82
N PRO A 199 10.91 -6.30 -9.17
CA PRO A 199 11.91 -5.36 -9.65
C PRO A 199 12.94 -5.03 -8.56
N ALA A 200 13.97 -4.25 -8.92
CA ALA A 200 15.05 -3.90 -8.00
C ALA A 200 14.59 -3.11 -6.76
N ARG A 201 13.42 -2.43 -6.84
CA ARG A 201 12.82 -1.66 -5.75
C ARG A 201 11.33 -1.99 -5.64
N PHE A 202 10.86 -2.29 -4.43
CA PHE A 202 9.49 -2.75 -4.20
C PHE A 202 9.04 -2.51 -2.75
N ASP A 203 7.73 -2.51 -2.52
CA ASP A 203 7.16 -2.70 -1.19
C ASP A 203 6.73 -4.16 -1.06
N ILE A 204 6.77 -4.70 0.16
CA ILE A 204 6.35 -6.06 0.47
C ILE A 204 5.20 -6.04 1.46
N ILE A 205 4.18 -6.85 1.20
CA ILE A 205 3.10 -7.17 2.13
C ILE A 205 3.30 -8.63 2.56
N GLY A 206 2.99 -8.95 3.80
CA GLY A 206 3.09 -10.34 4.25
C GLY A 206 2.84 -10.50 5.72
N VAL A 207 2.89 -11.75 6.17
CA VAL A 207 2.76 -12.08 7.59
C VAL A 207 4.13 -12.13 8.23
N VAL A 208 4.27 -11.47 9.39
CA VAL A 208 5.51 -11.53 10.17
C VAL A 208 5.59 -12.86 10.91
N GLY A 209 6.66 -13.60 10.68
CA GLY A 209 7.01 -14.81 11.40
C GLY A 209 8.45 -14.73 11.93
N THR A 210 8.98 -15.86 12.40
CA THR A 210 10.35 -15.92 12.94
C THR A 210 11.08 -17.20 12.55
N PHE A 211 12.40 -17.09 12.29
CA PHE A 211 13.35 -18.19 12.13
C PHE A 211 14.77 -17.65 12.29
N ASN A 212 15.37 -17.82 13.48
CA ASN A 212 16.63 -17.17 13.87
C ASN A 212 16.58 -15.63 13.77
N GLY A 213 15.40 -15.04 13.91
CA GLY A 213 15.12 -13.61 13.71
C GLY A 213 13.79 -13.39 12.99
N SER A 214 13.32 -12.15 12.95
CA SER A 214 12.10 -11.79 12.22
C SER A 214 12.24 -12.06 10.72
N GLN A 215 11.17 -12.54 10.13
CA GLN A 215 11.04 -12.70 8.68
C GLN A 215 9.63 -12.30 8.26
N ILE A 216 9.46 -11.86 7.02
CA ILE A 216 8.15 -11.61 6.43
C ILE A 216 7.84 -12.65 5.34
N SER A 217 6.61 -13.18 5.35
CA SER A 217 6.13 -14.13 4.35
C SER A 217 5.01 -13.52 3.50
N PRO A 218 5.28 -13.15 2.22
CA PRO A 218 4.23 -12.80 1.28
C PRO A 218 3.39 -14.03 0.92
N ARG A 219 2.15 -13.80 0.49
CA ARG A 219 1.13 -14.84 0.29
C ARG A 219 0.63 -14.88 -1.15
N PHE A 220 0.52 -13.72 -1.77
CA PHE A 220 -0.02 -13.54 -3.12
C PHE A 220 1.00 -12.85 -4.02
N GLU A 221 0.83 -12.94 -5.35
CA GLU A 221 1.62 -12.13 -6.28
C GLU A 221 1.47 -10.63 -5.98
N SER A 222 0.24 -10.20 -5.64
CA SER A 222 -0.07 -8.82 -5.28
C SER A 222 0.58 -8.33 -3.98
N ASP A 223 1.17 -9.21 -3.19
CA ASP A 223 1.90 -8.82 -1.98
C ASP A 223 3.29 -8.22 -2.31
N ILE A 224 3.79 -8.37 -3.54
CA ILE A 224 5.02 -7.76 -4.03
C ILE A 224 4.65 -6.57 -4.92
N VAL A 225 4.82 -5.34 -4.40
CA VAL A 225 4.43 -4.12 -5.11
C VAL A 225 5.66 -3.42 -5.66
N GLY A 226 5.98 -3.72 -6.92
CA GLY A 226 7.16 -3.19 -7.61
C GLY A 226 7.10 -1.69 -7.90
N TYR A 227 8.25 -1.02 -7.84
CA TYR A 227 8.46 0.31 -8.43
C TYR A 227 9.27 0.18 -9.73
N TYR A 228 8.93 1.03 -10.68
CA TYR A 228 9.53 1.04 -12.02
C TYR A 228 9.87 2.46 -12.44
N ASP A 229 10.99 2.59 -13.14
CA ASP A 229 11.46 3.87 -13.64
C ASP A 229 10.80 4.17 -14.99
N ILE A 230 9.95 5.20 -14.99
CA ILE A 230 9.16 5.61 -16.14
C ILE A 230 9.69 6.95 -16.64
N THR A 231 10.25 6.94 -17.85
CA THR A 231 10.73 8.16 -18.50
C THR A 231 9.62 8.78 -19.32
N PHE A 232 9.10 9.90 -18.84
CA PHE A 232 8.17 10.76 -19.57
C PHE A 232 8.96 11.62 -20.57
N GLN A 233 8.46 11.71 -21.81
CA GLN A 233 9.09 12.50 -22.86
C GLN A 233 8.07 13.23 -23.70
N VAL A 234 8.41 14.45 -24.10
CA VAL A 234 7.61 15.26 -25.03
C VAL A 234 8.51 15.98 -26.01
N ASN A 235 8.11 15.95 -27.28
CA ASN A 235 8.85 16.59 -28.35
C ASN A 235 8.36 18.04 -28.52
N MET A 236 9.25 19.00 -28.23
CA MET A 236 8.95 20.43 -28.31
C MET A 236 9.42 21.08 -29.61
N ASN A 237 10.05 20.34 -30.53
CA ASN A 237 10.68 20.89 -31.73
C ASN A 237 9.72 21.76 -32.57
N GLU A 238 8.47 21.33 -32.77
CA GLU A 238 7.49 22.12 -33.54
C GLU A 238 7.11 23.43 -32.84
N ALA A 239 6.98 23.41 -31.51
CA ALA A 239 6.68 24.60 -30.71
C ALA A 239 7.89 25.56 -30.66
N ILE A 240 9.12 25.03 -30.68
CA ILE A 240 10.36 25.79 -30.77
C ILE A 240 10.49 26.44 -32.15
N ASP A 241 10.32 25.66 -33.22
CA ASP A 241 10.44 26.12 -34.61
C ASP A 241 9.41 27.22 -34.95
N SER A 242 8.24 27.17 -34.32
CA SER A 242 7.17 28.18 -34.44
C SER A 242 7.29 29.34 -33.44
N ALA A 243 8.34 29.34 -32.60
CA ALA A 243 8.59 30.33 -31.54
C ALA A 243 7.46 30.44 -30.49
N GLN A 244 6.62 29.41 -30.35
CA GLN A 244 5.61 29.31 -29.29
C GLN A 244 6.20 28.81 -27.96
N PHE A 245 7.33 28.10 -28.02
CA PHE A 245 8.08 27.64 -26.86
C PHE A 245 9.52 28.13 -26.95
N VAL A 246 9.98 28.88 -25.95
CA VAL A 246 11.34 29.42 -25.86
C VAL A 246 12.08 28.68 -24.74
N PRO A 247 13.05 27.80 -25.05
CA PRO A 247 13.75 26.96 -24.06
C PRO A 247 14.34 27.71 -22.85
N GLU A 248 14.79 28.95 -23.04
CA GLU A 248 15.40 29.75 -21.96
C GLU A 248 14.36 30.33 -20.99
N ASP A 249 13.10 30.47 -21.42
CA ASP A 249 12.04 31.17 -20.70
C ASP A 249 10.87 30.27 -20.29
N HIS A 250 10.77 29.06 -20.87
CA HIS A 250 9.68 28.13 -20.65
C HIS A 250 10.13 26.86 -19.92
N TYR A 251 9.18 26.26 -19.20
CA TYR A 251 9.29 24.99 -18.53
C TYR A 251 8.21 24.04 -19.05
N VAL A 252 8.50 22.73 -19.03
CA VAL A 252 7.53 21.67 -19.35
C VAL A 252 7.49 20.68 -18.20
N PHE A 253 6.32 20.16 -17.87
CA PHE A 253 6.09 19.30 -16.71
C PHE A 253 5.25 18.08 -17.09
N ALA A 254 5.51 16.95 -16.43
CA ALA A 254 4.62 15.80 -16.44
C ALA A 254 3.65 15.90 -15.26
N ALA A 255 2.38 16.17 -15.56
CA ALA A 255 1.31 16.24 -14.57
C ALA A 255 0.46 14.98 -14.67
N GLY A 256 0.22 14.26 -13.58
CA GLY A 256 -0.61 13.06 -13.64
C GLY A 256 -1.15 12.62 -12.29
N SER A 257 -1.89 11.52 -12.27
CA SER A 257 -2.47 10.97 -11.04
C SER A 257 -1.40 10.65 -9.98
N PHE A 258 -0.16 10.40 -10.39
CA PHE A 258 0.99 10.15 -9.51
C PHE A 258 1.47 11.39 -8.72
N ASN A 259 1.16 12.60 -9.18
CA ASN A 259 1.53 13.85 -8.50
C ASN A 259 0.33 14.81 -8.30
N GLY A 260 -0.89 14.30 -8.41
CA GLY A 260 -2.11 15.10 -8.28
C GLY A 260 -2.32 16.12 -9.40
N PHE A 261 -1.82 15.84 -10.62
CA PHE A 261 -1.81 16.76 -11.76
C PHE A 261 -1.06 18.07 -11.46
N SER A 262 0.03 17.98 -10.69
CA SER A 262 0.85 19.15 -10.37
C SER A 262 1.52 19.73 -11.61
N THR A 263 1.42 21.05 -11.77
CA THR A 263 2.04 21.81 -12.86
C THR A 263 3.44 22.31 -12.53
N ASN A 264 4.01 21.95 -11.38
CA ASN A 264 5.33 22.42 -10.95
C ASN A 264 6.21 21.38 -10.22
N ALA A 265 5.72 20.16 -10.00
CA ALA A 265 6.47 19.13 -9.28
C ALA A 265 7.47 18.38 -10.17
N ASP A 266 7.09 18.09 -11.42
CA ASP A 266 7.81 17.17 -12.29
C ASP A 266 8.27 17.82 -13.60
N THR A 267 9.19 18.78 -13.49
CA THR A 267 9.80 19.48 -14.64
C THR A 267 10.66 18.56 -15.49
N LEU A 268 10.40 18.54 -16.80
CA LEU A 268 11.19 17.86 -17.82
C LEU A 268 12.32 18.78 -18.30
N THR A 269 13.44 18.19 -18.69
CA THR A 269 14.61 18.90 -19.21
C THR A 269 15.06 18.33 -20.54
N ASP A 270 15.61 19.18 -21.41
CA ASP A 270 16.33 18.79 -22.62
C ASP A 270 17.83 18.76 -22.32
N GLY A 271 18.33 17.60 -21.90
CA GLY A 271 19.72 17.47 -21.44
C GLY A 271 20.74 17.27 -22.57
N ASN A 272 20.28 16.97 -23.78
CA ASN A 272 21.09 16.63 -24.95
C ASN A 272 20.87 17.60 -26.12
N ASP A 273 20.08 18.66 -25.91
CA ASP A 273 19.77 19.72 -26.86
C ASP A 273 19.17 19.20 -28.18
N ASP A 274 18.28 18.18 -28.10
CA ASP A 274 17.58 17.61 -29.27
C ASP A 274 16.11 18.03 -29.40
N GLY A 275 15.64 18.89 -28.49
CA GLY A 275 14.26 19.38 -28.42
C GLY A 275 13.27 18.38 -27.81
N ILE A 276 13.74 17.22 -27.30
CA ILE A 276 12.93 16.26 -26.55
C ILE A 276 13.18 16.46 -25.06
N TYR A 277 12.17 16.98 -24.39
CA TYR A 277 12.19 17.22 -22.96
C TYR A 277 11.83 15.91 -22.25
N SER A 278 12.59 15.55 -21.21
CA SER A 278 12.38 14.29 -20.50
C SER A 278 12.57 14.37 -18.98
N LYS A 279 11.91 13.46 -18.26
CA LYS A 279 12.11 13.20 -16.82
C LYS A 279 11.79 11.74 -16.52
N THR A 280 12.63 11.09 -15.72
CA THR A 280 12.34 9.76 -15.16
C THR A 280 11.70 9.88 -13.79
N ILE A 281 10.57 9.20 -13.59
CA ILE A 281 9.81 9.15 -12.35
C ILE A 281 9.65 7.68 -11.94
N SER A 282 9.98 7.36 -10.69
CA SER A 282 9.81 6.02 -10.14
C SER A 282 8.37 5.85 -9.66
N LEU A 283 7.60 4.96 -10.29
CA LEU A 283 6.17 4.75 -10.04
C LEU A 283 5.92 3.32 -9.59
N SER A 284 5.01 3.12 -8.63
CA SER A 284 4.53 1.78 -8.28
C SER A 284 3.78 1.14 -9.45
N ALA A 285 3.72 -0.19 -9.50
CA ALA A 285 2.89 -0.92 -10.46
C ALA A 285 1.44 -0.42 -10.43
N GLY A 286 0.84 -0.18 -11.60
CA GLY A 286 -0.55 0.28 -11.68
C GLY A 286 -0.86 1.14 -12.90
N ASP A 287 -2.11 1.58 -12.98
CA ASP A 287 -2.59 2.46 -14.06
C ASP A 287 -2.56 3.93 -13.62
N TYR A 288 -2.01 4.77 -14.49
CA TYR A 288 -1.90 6.21 -14.27
C TYR A 288 -2.46 6.98 -15.45
N THR A 289 -3.01 8.15 -15.15
CA THR A 289 -3.36 9.18 -16.13
C THR A 289 -2.36 10.31 -16.06
N TYR A 290 -2.03 10.92 -17.20
CA TYR A 290 -1.08 12.03 -17.26
C TYR A 290 -1.32 12.94 -18.45
N LYS A 291 -0.85 14.17 -18.31
CA LYS A 291 -0.69 15.16 -19.37
C LYS A 291 0.62 15.95 -19.24
N TYR A 292 1.00 16.60 -20.32
CA TYR A 292 2.05 17.61 -20.33
C TYR A 292 1.46 19.01 -20.15
N TYR A 293 2.14 19.80 -19.34
CA TYR A 293 1.86 21.21 -19.10
C TYR A 293 3.13 22.00 -19.40
N ALA A 294 3.00 23.14 -20.07
CA ALA A 294 4.10 24.06 -20.34
C ALA A 294 3.75 25.44 -19.80
N GLU A 295 4.74 26.15 -19.25
CA GLU A 295 4.54 27.52 -18.76
C GLU A 295 5.78 28.40 -18.94
N SER A 296 5.54 29.70 -18.95
CA SER A 296 6.51 30.77 -18.75
C SER A 296 5.88 31.85 -17.86
N SER A 297 6.58 32.98 -17.71
CA SER A 297 6.01 34.17 -17.04
C SER A 297 4.85 34.83 -17.80
N ARG A 298 4.61 34.47 -19.07
CA ARG A 298 3.64 35.12 -19.96
C ARG A 298 2.57 34.16 -20.47
N ASP A 299 2.93 32.90 -20.64
CA ASP A 299 2.14 31.92 -21.37
C ASP A 299 2.03 30.63 -20.55
N ILE A 300 0.86 30.01 -20.59
CA ILE A 300 0.61 28.69 -20.01
C ILE A 300 -0.13 27.85 -21.05
N ALA A 301 0.14 26.55 -21.08
CA ALA A 301 -0.51 25.65 -22.02
C ALA A 301 -0.60 24.23 -21.47
N TRP A 302 -1.79 23.66 -21.51
CA TRP A 302 -1.97 22.22 -21.42
C TRP A 302 -1.87 21.61 -22.81
N GLU A 303 -1.28 20.42 -22.93
CA GLU A 303 -1.43 19.67 -24.17
C GLU A 303 -2.93 19.43 -24.48
N ALA A 304 -3.30 19.49 -25.75
CA ALA A 304 -4.68 19.33 -26.18
C ALA A 304 -5.14 17.86 -26.05
N GLY A 305 -6.46 17.69 -25.95
CA GLY A 305 -7.10 16.37 -25.85
C GLY A 305 -7.25 15.87 -24.41
N ASP A 306 -7.75 14.64 -24.30
CA ASP A 306 -8.00 13.96 -23.03
C ASP A 306 -6.68 13.52 -22.36
N ASP A 307 -6.77 13.20 -21.06
CA ASP A 307 -5.64 12.62 -20.32
C ASP A 307 -5.15 11.32 -20.97
N LYS A 308 -3.83 11.18 -21.10
CA LYS A 308 -3.22 9.94 -21.59
C LYS A 308 -3.17 8.92 -20.47
N THR A 309 -3.28 7.64 -20.83
CA THR A 309 -3.19 6.52 -19.88
C THR A 309 -1.89 5.75 -20.06
N ILE A 310 -1.30 5.28 -18.96
CA ILE A 310 -0.15 4.38 -18.94
C ILE A 310 -0.37 3.30 -17.88
N THR A 311 -0.08 2.05 -18.23
CA THR A 311 0.05 0.94 -17.29
C THR A 311 1.53 0.72 -16.97
N VAL A 312 1.88 0.90 -15.70
CA VAL A 312 3.23 0.69 -15.16
C VAL A 312 3.36 -0.76 -14.69
N SER A 313 4.25 -1.50 -15.35
CA SER A 313 4.56 -2.90 -15.00
C SER A 313 6.03 -3.28 -15.23
N LYS A 314 6.82 -2.34 -15.76
CA LYS A 314 8.24 -2.46 -16.05
C LYS A 314 8.83 -1.08 -16.28
N ASP A 315 10.14 -0.98 -16.15
CA ASP A 315 10.87 0.21 -16.58
C ASP A 315 10.56 0.48 -18.06
N SER A 316 10.25 1.73 -18.37
CA SER A 316 9.87 2.10 -19.71
C SER A 316 10.14 3.56 -20.01
N THR A 317 10.25 3.83 -21.30
CA THR A 317 10.36 5.17 -21.83
C THR A 317 9.16 5.42 -22.71
N ILE A 318 8.36 6.43 -22.37
CA ILE A 318 7.21 6.85 -23.16
C ILE A 318 7.73 7.46 -24.45
N ALA A 319 7.18 7.06 -25.59
CA ALA A 319 7.54 7.62 -26.87
C ALA A 319 7.22 9.13 -26.91
N ALA A 320 8.19 9.94 -27.29
CA ALA A 320 8.00 11.38 -27.40
C ALA A 320 6.98 11.71 -28.51
N ALA A 321 5.84 12.26 -28.12
CA ALA A 321 4.86 12.83 -29.05
C ALA A 321 5.07 14.36 -29.14
N PRO A 322 4.71 14.99 -30.27
CA PRO A 322 4.70 16.45 -30.37
C PRO A 322 3.82 17.07 -29.28
N PHE A 323 4.29 18.15 -28.67
CA PHE A 323 3.46 18.95 -27.77
C PHE A 323 2.42 19.71 -28.57
N ASN A 324 1.23 19.13 -28.66
CA ASN A 324 0.12 19.73 -29.40
C ASN A 324 -0.69 20.63 -28.46
N ALA A 325 -0.26 21.87 -28.27
CA ALA A 325 -1.01 22.87 -27.52
C ALA A 325 -1.15 24.15 -28.34
N ASP A 326 -2.26 24.85 -28.13
CA ASP A 326 -2.40 26.22 -28.62
C ASP A 326 -2.00 27.19 -27.51
N PHE A 327 -0.75 27.65 -27.53
CA PHE A 327 -0.26 28.67 -26.60
C PHE A 327 -0.99 30.02 -26.74
N ALA A 328 -1.78 30.22 -27.80
CA ALA A 328 -2.64 31.40 -27.98
C ALA A 328 -4.07 31.17 -27.46
N ASP A 329 -4.37 30.01 -26.88
CA ASP A 329 -5.65 29.76 -26.21
C ASP A 329 -5.68 30.50 -24.86
N LEU A 330 -6.10 31.76 -24.95
CA LEU A 330 -6.29 32.65 -23.81
C LEU A 330 -7.66 32.46 -23.12
N SER A 331 -8.43 31.42 -23.46
CA SER A 331 -9.79 31.23 -22.92
C SER A 331 -9.82 31.03 -21.41
N ASP A 332 -8.73 30.50 -20.83
CA ASP A 332 -8.54 30.33 -19.39
C ASP A 332 -7.63 31.41 -18.75
N ALA A 333 -7.12 32.35 -19.54
CA ALA A 333 -6.25 33.42 -19.04
C ALA A 333 -7.08 34.53 -18.35
N VAL A 334 -6.89 34.68 -17.04
CA VAL A 334 -7.44 35.81 -16.28
C VAL A 334 -6.51 37.01 -16.43
N PHE A 335 -6.77 37.86 -17.42
CA PHE A 335 -6.10 39.14 -17.50
C PHE A 335 -6.67 40.09 -16.44
N GLY A 336 -5.78 40.72 -15.67
CA GLY A 336 -6.13 41.92 -14.91
C GLY A 336 -6.55 43.06 -15.85
N GLU A 337 -7.12 44.14 -15.31
CA GLU A 337 -7.47 45.31 -16.11
C GLU A 337 -6.26 45.82 -16.90
N VAL A 338 -6.35 45.81 -18.22
CA VAL A 338 -5.34 46.38 -19.11
C VAL A 338 -5.69 47.85 -19.33
N GLU A 339 -4.85 48.75 -18.82
CA GLU A 339 -5.00 50.19 -19.04
C GLU A 339 -4.51 50.54 -20.45
N LEU A 340 -5.45 50.93 -21.33
CA LEU A 340 -5.16 51.38 -22.69
C LEU A 340 -5.09 52.91 -22.74
N PHE A 341 -3.95 53.44 -23.17
CA PHE A 341 -3.78 54.87 -23.43
C PHE A 341 -4.03 55.16 -24.90
N PHE A 342 -5.07 55.94 -25.20
CA PHE A 342 -5.32 56.47 -26.54
C PHE A 342 -4.77 57.89 -26.62
N GLN A 343 -3.94 58.16 -27.63
CA GLN A 343 -3.48 59.50 -27.96
C GLN A 343 -3.91 59.85 -29.38
N VAL A 344 -4.50 61.03 -29.54
CA VAL A 344 -4.90 61.60 -30.82
C VAL A 344 -4.35 63.01 -30.92
N ASP A 345 -3.67 63.31 -32.02
CA ASP A 345 -3.14 64.64 -32.30
C ASP A 345 -4.20 65.46 -33.05
N MET A 346 -4.74 66.48 -32.39
CA MET A 346 -5.76 67.36 -32.93
C MET A 346 -5.21 68.66 -33.54
N SER A 347 -3.88 68.83 -33.59
CA SER A 347 -3.23 70.08 -34.00
C SER A 347 -3.70 70.58 -35.38
N ILE A 348 -4.01 69.67 -36.31
CA ILE A 348 -4.52 70.01 -37.65
C ILE A 348 -5.98 70.47 -37.60
N GLN A 349 -6.82 69.85 -36.77
CA GLN A 349 -8.22 70.24 -36.64
C GLN A 349 -8.34 71.59 -35.93
N GLU A 350 -7.48 71.87 -34.95
CA GLU A 350 -7.33 73.19 -34.33
C GLU A 350 -6.92 74.25 -35.36
N LEU A 351 -5.89 73.98 -36.17
CA LEU A 351 -5.42 74.91 -37.19
C LEU A 351 -6.49 75.23 -38.25
N ASN A 352 -7.32 74.25 -38.59
CA ASN A 352 -8.40 74.40 -39.56
C ASN A 352 -9.68 75.03 -38.96
N GLY A 353 -9.73 75.25 -37.63
CA GLY A 353 -10.90 75.77 -36.94
C GLY A 353 -12.05 74.76 -36.80
N ASN A 354 -11.75 73.47 -36.92
CA ASN A 354 -12.72 72.38 -36.81
C ASN A 354 -12.76 71.75 -35.41
N PHE A 355 -11.86 72.15 -34.51
CA PHE A 355 -11.79 71.67 -33.14
C PHE A 355 -11.27 72.79 -32.23
N ASP A 356 -11.95 73.03 -31.11
CA ASP A 356 -11.51 73.96 -30.06
C ASP A 356 -11.26 73.20 -28.74
N PRO A 357 -9.99 73.04 -28.31
CA PRO A 357 -9.66 72.29 -27.10
C PRO A 357 -10.14 72.96 -25.80
N GLU A 358 -10.54 74.24 -25.82
CA GLU A 358 -11.10 74.93 -24.65
C GLU A 358 -12.59 74.62 -24.46
N THR A 359 -13.31 74.23 -25.52
CA THR A 359 -14.76 74.07 -25.49
C THR A 359 -15.26 72.70 -25.98
N GLU A 360 -14.41 71.91 -26.60
CA GLU A 360 -14.72 70.62 -27.20
C GLU A 360 -13.80 69.51 -26.65
N SER A 361 -14.28 68.27 -26.72
CA SER A 361 -13.56 67.11 -26.21
C SER A 361 -13.43 66.04 -27.28
N VAL A 362 -12.30 65.32 -27.25
CA VAL A 362 -12.16 64.08 -28.01
C VAL A 362 -12.47 62.90 -27.09
N SER A 363 -13.48 62.13 -27.46
CA SER A 363 -13.83 60.87 -26.79
C SER A 363 -13.38 59.70 -27.66
N VAL A 364 -12.88 58.64 -27.01
CA VAL A 364 -12.62 57.36 -27.69
C VAL A 364 -13.89 56.52 -27.81
#